data_AF-A0A348PH57-F1
#
_entry.id   AF-A0A348PH57-F1
#
_cell.length_a   1.000
_cell.length_b   1.000
_cell.length_c   1.000
_cell.angle_alpha   90.00
_cell.angle_beta   90.00
_cell.angle_gamma   90.00
#
_symmetry.space_group_name_H-M   'P 1'
#
loop_
_entity.id
_entity.type
_entity.pdbx_description
1 polymer ?
#
loop_
_entity_poly.entity_id
_entity_poly.type
_entity_poly.pdbx_seq_one_letter_code
_entity_poly.pdbx_strand_id
1 'polypeptide(L)'
;MLVAILSAALMTAPPAAGAPDAAPPQPPATPAPDAPTASPASTPTNNPATPPLATARPAHGSGANPSRDARNAARATAESELMATLVPAPCTAEEMRAAATALGAEPGAKDSLDSLVRQYESLTTVPYANVSAVVHSRLSAAYRSATATGALEPMAGPELAALLEATIDWRRILAAADMEFVTRAATLRTSEPAQLPGIALFMRVVKRDDVPANDPAAAVRLPDLLDESGITGADRRRIEGALERHWSRLASVIAARRVELMNTALDRARLEESWGPAWELTAPQATIDERIRLLDQFTARDRASEAPLRAANHDAALALLKMLPAPAAELLRDAADRSIWPWIFDSESALELSVARATEIAGPSLGEPLTAMMYDLQLRLNASRRELSKRAANSEELDAIVASAQSGAPPQTVVALLSAQRRLQELIDKRRRLVRDTAVRMEQAAAGDPRTRAIFAERIMACDAETRNAQWRLRGIDERIAQLNAGDSADDQSTEMDAPNPSGDSAKDR
;
A
#
# COMPACT_ATOMS: atom_id res chain seq x y z
N MET A 1 8.59 8.74 -24.71
CA MET A 1 7.35 8.04 -25.11
C MET A 1 6.78 7.10 -24.03
N LEU A 2 7.52 6.77 -22.96
CA LEU A 2 6.92 6.54 -21.63
C LEU A 2 6.30 7.84 -21.05
N VAL A 3 6.79 8.99 -21.55
CA VAL A 3 6.30 10.37 -21.34
C VAL A 3 4.81 10.58 -21.70
N ALA A 4 4.17 9.69 -22.46
CA ALA A 4 2.72 9.79 -22.74
C ALA A 4 1.89 8.72 -22.00
N ILE A 5 2.56 7.74 -21.38
CA ILE A 5 1.95 6.56 -20.74
C ILE A 5 1.88 6.76 -19.22
N LEU A 6 2.67 7.69 -18.66
CA LEU A 6 2.68 7.99 -17.22
C LEU A 6 2.55 9.48 -16.86
N SER A 7 2.50 10.37 -17.85
CA SER A 7 2.24 11.81 -17.60
C SER A 7 0.77 12.12 -17.33
N ALA A 8 -0.15 11.23 -17.70
CA ALA A 8 -1.58 11.48 -17.53
C ALA A 8 -2.11 11.01 -16.14
N ALA A 9 -1.38 10.13 -15.44
CA ALA A 9 -1.63 9.72 -14.06
C ALA A 9 -1.26 10.77 -12.99
N LEU A 10 -0.69 11.92 -13.39
CA LEU A 10 -0.24 12.99 -12.48
C LEU A 10 -1.28 14.09 -12.24
N MET A 11 -2.42 14.10 -12.93
CA MET A 11 -3.35 15.26 -12.96
C MET A 11 -4.61 15.14 -12.07
N THR A 12 -4.60 14.29 -11.04
CA THR A 12 -5.71 14.23 -10.06
C THR A 12 -5.22 14.39 -8.62
N ALA A 13 -4.50 15.48 -8.36
CA ALA A 13 -4.58 16.13 -7.04
C ALA A 13 -5.59 17.29 -7.17
N PRO A 14 -6.73 17.27 -6.46
CA PRO A 14 -7.52 18.49 -6.35
C PRO A 14 -6.65 19.58 -5.71
N PRO A 15 -6.72 20.85 -6.14
CA PRO A 15 -6.10 21.93 -5.39
C PRO A 15 -6.73 21.93 -4.00
N ALA A 16 -5.89 21.85 -2.96
CA ALA A 16 -6.33 22.13 -1.59
C ALA A 16 -6.90 23.56 -1.58
N ALA A 17 -8.22 23.67 -1.58
CA ALA A 17 -8.92 24.94 -1.40
C ALA A 17 -8.53 25.50 -0.03
N GLY A 18 -8.09 26.76 -0.03
CA GLY A 18 -7.53 27.43 1.14
C GLY A 18 -8.48 27.44 2.34
N ALA A 19 -7.93 27.15 3.50
CA ALA A 19 -8.56 27.47 4.77
C ALA A 19 -8.51 29.00 4.98
N PRO A 20 -9.64 29.68 5.25
CA PRO A 20 -9.59 31.06 5.72
C PRO A 20 -9.15 31.08 7.20
N ASP A 21 -8.31 32.05 7.52
CA ASP A 21 -7.95 32.46 8.88
C ASP A 21 -9.19 32.61 9.76
N ALA A 22 -9.29 31.80 10.80
CA ALA A 22 -10.19 32.04 11.92
C ALA A 22 -9.40 31.86 13.23
N ALA A 23 -9.23 32.98 13.93
CA ALA A 23 -8.53 33.07 15.20
C ALA A 23 -9.12 32.10 16.26
N PRO A 24 -8.29 31.54 17.16
CA PRO A 24 -8.76 30.59 18.17
C PRO A 24 -9.62 31.30 19.24
N PRO A 25 -10.73 30.69 19.69
CA PRO A 25 -11.50 31.21 20.81
C PRO A 25 -10.76 30.98 22.14
N GLN A 26 -10.82 31.96 23.03
CA GLN A 26 -10.27 31.90 24.38
C GLN A 26 -10.96 30.81 25.23
N PRO A 27 -10.23 30.14 26.15
CA PRO A 27 -10.83 29.19 27.09
C PRO A 27 -11.58 29.93 28.23
N PRO A 28 -12.66 29.35 28.77
CA PRO A 28 -13.36 29.90 29.92
C PRO A 28 -12.55 29.73 31.22
N ALA A 29 -12.71 30.71 32.11
CA ALA A 29 -11.99 30.86 33.37
C ALA A 29 -12.24 29.72 34.38
N THR A 30 -11.15 29.22 34.96
CA THR A 30 -11.10 28.35 36.14
C THR A 30 -11.44 29.15 37.41
N PRO A 31 -12.28 28.65 38.34
CA PRO A 31 -12.26 29.12 39.71
C PRO A 31 -11.23 28.33 40.54
N ALA A 32 -10.49 29.08 41.36
CA ALA A 32 -9.43 28.62 42.26
C ALA A 32 -9.97 27.90 43.52
N PRO A 33 -9.12 27.19 44.29
CA PRO A 33 -9.52 26.30 45.38
C PRO A 33 -9.49 26.99 46.75
N ASP A 34 -10.40 26.61 47.64
CA ASP A 34 -10.31 26.92 49.07
C ASP A 34 -10.19 25.63 49.91
N ALA A 35 -9.23 25.65 50.82
CA ALA A 35 -9.03 24.72 51.94
C ALA A 35 -8.57 25.54 53.16
N PRO A 36 -8.52 25.00 54.39
CA PRO A 36 -9.35 24.02 55.09
C PRO A 36 -9.80 24.54 56.49
N THR A 37 -10.67 23.83 57.21
CA THR A 37 -10.75 24.00 58.68
C THR A 37 -11.15 22.73 59.45
N ALA A 38 -10.21 22.30 60.30
CA ALA A 38 -10.28 21.70 61.64
C ALA A 38 -11.40 20.69 62.04
N SER A 39 -10.96 19.52 62.52
CA SER A 39 -11.68 18.63 63.46
C SER A 39 -11.67 19.18 64.90
N PRO A 40 -12.48 18.61 65.83
CA PRO A 40 -11.90 17.59 66.72
C PRO A 40 -12.83 16.45 67.21
N ALA A 41 -12.16 15.32 67.49
CA ALA A 41 -12.29 14.37 68.61
C ALA A 41 -13.59 13.57 68.88
N SER A 42 -13.48 12.23 68.85
CA SER A 42 -13.83 11.30 69.96
C SER A 42 -13.36 9.86 69.70
N THR A 43 -12.54 9.32 70.61
CA THR A 43 -12.27 7.89 70.95
C THR A 43 -12.33 7.82 72.50
N PRO A 44 -12.49 6.67 73.22
CA PRO A 44 -12.00 5.29 72.95
C PRO A 44 -13.02 4.16 73.35
N THR A 45 -12.76 2.85 73.18
CA THR A 45 -12.07 1.93 74.12
C THR A 45 -11.78 0.51 73.57
N ASN A 46 -10.79 -0.14 74.21
CA ASN A 46 -10.03 -1.39 73.94
C ASN A 46 -10.75 -2.77 74.07
N ASN A 47 -10.41 -3.71 73.15
CA ASN A 47 -9.91 -5.13 73.23
C ASN A 47 -10.26 -6.10 74.40
N PRO A 48 -9.96 -7.45 74.31
CA PRO A 48 -9.81 -8.40 73.18
C PRO A 48 -10.44 -9.82 73.44
N ALA A 49 -10.52 -10.70 72.42
CA ALA A 49 -10.54 -12.17 72.62
C ALA A 49 -10.12 -12.96 71.35
N THR A 50 -9.22 -13.93 71.51
CA THR A 50 -8.79 -14.98 70.56
C THR A 50 -8.92 -16.35 71.28
N PRO A 51 -8.81 -17.54 70.64
CA PRO A 51 -9.02 -18.02 69.24
C PRO A 51 -9.93 -19.32 69.27
N PRO A 52 -10.01 -20.28 68.28
CA PRO A 52 -8.89 -21.07 67.73
C PRO A 52 -8.92 -21.48 66.23
N LEU A 53 -7.72 -21.84 65.78
CA LEU A 53 -7.24 -22.78 64.74
C LEU A 53 -8.17 -23.45 63.69
N ALA A 54 -7.60 -23.47 62.48
CA ALA A 54 -7.48 -24.58 61.52
C ALA A 54 -8.68 -24.99 60.65
N THR A 55 -8.63 -24.57 59.39
CA THR A 55 -8.70 -25.51 58.27
C THR A 55 -7.72 -25.06 57.19
N ALA A 56 -6.72 -25.91 56.93
CA ALA A 56 -5.80 -25.74 55.82
C ALA A 56 -6.61 -25.72 54.52
N ARG A 57 -6.61 -24.57 53.84
CA ARG A 57 -7.07 -24.49 52.46
C ARG A 57 -6.09 -25.32 51.64
N PRO A 58 -6.54 -26.36 50.91
CA PRO A 58 -5.62 -27.10 50.06
C PRO A 58 -5.00 -26.10 49.08
N ALA A 59 -3.68 -26.17 48.95
CA ALA A 59 -2.98 -25.52 47.86
C ALA A 59 -3.65 -26.03 46.58
N HIS A 60 -4.49 -25.20 45.97
CA HIS A 60 -4.90 -25.41 44.59
C HIS A 60 -3.61 -25.29 43.78
N GLY A 61 -2.98 -26.44 43.53
CA GLY A 61 -2.03 -26.59 42.46
C GLY A 61 -2.73 -26.04 41.22
N SER A 62 -2.29 -24.86 40.79
CA SER A 62 -2.59 -24.32 39.48
C SER A 62 -2.06 -25.32 38.48
N GLY A 63 -2.88 -26.33 38.15
CA GLY A 63 -2.59 -27.24 37.07
C GLY A 63 -2.37 -26.39 35.84
N ALA A 64 -1.14 -26.43 35.31
CA ALA A 64 -0.79 -25.80 34.04
C ALA A 64 -1.88 -26.20 33.05
N ASN A 65 -2.62 -25.21 32.52
CA ASN A 65 -3.58 -25.47 31.48
C ASN A 65 -2.81 -25.25 30.18
N PRO A 66 -2.29 -26.31 29.54
CA PRO A 66 -1.40 -26.16 28.39
C PRO A 66 -2.05 -25.37 27.26
N SER A 67 -3.39 -25.39 27.15
CA SER A 67 -4.13 -24.59 26.17
C SER A 67 -4.17 -23.09 26.50
N ARG A 68 -4.18 -22.73 27.79
CA ARG A 68 -4.13 -21.34 28.26
C ARG A 68 -2.71 -20.81 28.16
N ASP A 69 -1.73 -21.63 28.54
CA ASP A 69 -0.32 -21.27 28.49
C ASP A 69 0.15 -21.09 27.04
N ALA A 70 -0.28 -21.97 26.11
CA ALA A 70 -0.03 -21.81 24.67
C ALA A 70 -0.68 -20.54 24.10
N ARG A 71 -1.92 -20.21 24.50
CA ARG A 71 -2.59 -18.97 24.06
C ARG A 71 -1.91 -17.71 24.60
N ASN A 72 -1.48 -17.73 25.86
CA ASN A 72 -0.73 -16.64 26.46
C ASN A 72 0.63 -16.45 25.79
N ALA A 73 1.33 -17.55 25.47
CA ALA A 73 2.59 -17.50 24.75
C ALA A 73 2.42 -16.94 23.33
N ALA A 74 1.40 -17.40 22.59
CA ALA A 74 1.09 -16.89 21.26
C ALA A 74 0.76 -15.38 21.28
N ARG A 75 -0.03 -14.94 22.27
CA ARG A 75 -0.33 -13.52 22.47
C ARG A 75 0.93 -12.71 22.79
N ALA A 76 1.80 -13.21 23.67
CA ALA A 76 3.05 -12.52 24.00
C ALA A 76 3.97 -12.38 22.78
N THR A 77 4.04 -13.40 21.92
CA THR A 77 4.78 -13.32 20.64
C THR A 77 4.18 -12.26 19.72
N ALA A 78 2.86 -12.25 19.52
CA ALA A 78 2.19 -11.25 18.69
C ALA A 78 2.35 -9.81 19.24
N GLU A 79 2.30 -9.64 20.57
CA GLU A 79 2.54 -8.35 21.23
C GLU A 79 4.00 -7.90 21.03
N SER A 80 4.96 -8.82 21.09
CA SER A 80 6.38 -8.51 20.82
C SER A 80 6.63 -8.10 19.36
N GLU A 81 6.02 -8.80 18.40
CA GLU A 81 6.10 -8.46 16.97
C GLU A 81 5.44 -7.10 16.68
N LEU A 82 4.28 -6.85 17.28
CA LEU A 82 3.59 -5.57 17.17
C LEU A 82 4.40 -4.45 17.82
N MET A 83 5.03 -4.70 18.97
CA MET A 83 5.91 -3.73 19.64
C MET A 83 7.09 -3.35 18.76
N ALA A 84 7.77 -4.32 18.14
CA ALA A 84 8.86 -4.05 17.20
C ALA A 84 8.39 -3.25 15.97
N THR A 85 7.14 -3.49 15.55
CA THR A 85 6.50 -2.79 14.43
C THR A 85 5.97 -1.40 14.80
N LEU A 86 5.61 -1.15 16.05
CA LEU A 86 5.20 0.18 16.49
C LEU A 86 6.44 1.01 16.79
N VAL A 87 7.32 0.49 17.64
CA VAL A 87 8.51 1.18 18.15
C VAL A 87 9.78 0.53 17.58
N PRO A 88 10.16 0.86 16.33
CA PRO A 88 11.39 0.34 15.75
C PRO A 88 12.58 0.77 16.61
N ALA A 89 13.50 -0.16 16.88
CA ALA A 89 14.70 0.11 17.64
C ALA A 89 15.65 1.04 16.85
N PRO A 90 16.35 1.97 17.54
CA PRO A 90 17.40 2.75 16.91
C PRO A 90 18.61 1.87 16.54
N CYS A 91 19.41 2.30 15.57
CA CYS A 91 20.63 1.60 15.20
C CYS A 91 21.63 1.55 16.36
N THR A 92 22.28 0.41 16.54
CA THR A 92 23.39 0.26 17.48
C THR A 92 24.65 0.99 16.98
N ALA A 93 25.57 1.30 17.90
CA ALA A 93 26.87 1.86 17.55
C ALA A 93 27.66 0.99 16.55
N GLU A 94 27.52 -0.33 16.65
CA GLU A 94 28.15 -1.27 15.72
C GLU A 94 27.54 -1.17 14.32
N GLU A 95 26.22 -1.19 14.21
CA GLU A 95 25.51 -1.01 12.92
C GLU A 95 25.83 0.35 12.29
N MET A 96 25.96 1.40 13.08
CA MET A 96 26.36 2.73 12.60
C MET A 96 27.79 2.75 12.05
N ARG A 97 28.75 2.13 12.75
CA ARG A 97 30.13 2.02 12.26
C ARG A 97 30.22 1.15 11.01
N ALA A 98 29.47 0.05 10.95
CA ALA A 98 29.37 -0.79 9.77
C ALA A 98 28.81 -0.01 8.57
N ALA A 99 27.74 0.77 8.77
CA ALA A 99 27.17 1.64 7.74
C ALA A 99 28.16 2.72 7.28
N ALA A 100 28.87 3.37 8.20
CA ALA A 100 29.89 4.35 7.85
C ALA A 100 31.05 3.72 7.05
N THR A 101 31.44 2.50 7.40
CA THR A 101 32.45 1.72 6.66
C THR A 101 31.96 1.40 5.25
N ALA A 102 30.70 0.98 5.09
CA ALA A 102 30.09 0.76 3.78
C ALA A 102 30.01 2.05 2.94
N LEU A 103 29.73 3.19 3.58
CA LEU A 103 29.80 4.52 2.96
C LEU A 103 31.23 4.98 2.63
N GLY A 104 32.25 4.17 2.93
CA GLY A 104 33.64 4.44 2.61
C GLY A 104 34.30 5.47 3.52
N ALA A 105 33.90 5.55 4.80
CA ALA A 105 34.50 6.46 5.77
C ALA A 105 36.03 6.34 5.81
N GLU A 106 36.72 7.48 5.77
CA GLU A 106 38.17 7.54 5.77
C GLU A 106 38.77 6.91 7.04
N PRO A 107 39.88 6.16 6.95
CA PRO A 107 40.54 5.57 8.12
C PRO A 107 40.94 6.60 9.20
N GLY A 108 41.20 7.85 8.80
CA GLY A 108 41.51 8.96 9.71
C GLY A 108 40.30 9.66 10.34
N ALA A 109 39.07 9.36 9.90
CA ALA A 109 37.86 10.03 10.35
C ALA A 109 37.25 9.43 11.63
N LYS A 110 37.98 8.55 12.34
CA LYS A 110 37.49 7.80 13.50
C LYS A 110 36.86 8.69 14.57
N ASP A 111 37.54 9.77 14.97
CA ASP A 111 37.05 10.66 16.03
C ASP A 111 35.78 11.42 15.59
N SER A 112 35.69 11.78 14.31
CA SER A 112 34.48 12.39 13.73
C SER A 112 33.33 11.40 13.70
N LEU A 113 33.58 10.14 13.32
CA LEU A 113 32.58 9.07 13.33
C LEU A 113 32.09 8.75 14.74
N ASP A 114 32.98 8.64 15.73
CA ASP A 114 32.58 8.41 17.12
C ASP A 114 31.77 9.59 17.69
N SER A 115 32.05 10.83 17.26
CA SER A 115 31.21 12.00 17.58
C SER A 115 29.80 11.89 16.98
N LEU A 116 29.69 11.48 15.71
CA LEU A 116 28.40 11.25 15.04
C LEU A 116 27.58 10.14 15.71
N VAL A 117 28.23 9.04 16.10
CA VAL A 117 27.61 7.94 16.83
C VAL A 117 27.04 8.42 18.16
N ARG A 118 27.82 9.18 18.95
CA ARG A 118 27.35 9.75 20.23
C ARG A 118 26.21 10.74 20.02
N GLN A 119 26.25 11.55 18.97
CA GLN A 119 25.16 12.45 18.64
C GLN A 119 23.87 11.66 18.34
N TYR A 120 23.94 10.62 17.52
CA TYR A 120 22.79 9.76 17.22
C TYR A 120 22.23 9.09 18.49
N GLU A 121 23.08 8.53 19.34
CA GLU A 121 22.67 7.94 20.63
C GLU A 121 21.97 8.98 21.52
N SER A 122 22.52 10.21 21.60
CA SER A 122 21.91 11.29 22.39
C SER A 122 20.51 11.68 21.91
N LEU A 123 20.25 11.56 20.61
CA LEU A 123 18.95 11.86 20.00
C LEU A 123 17.95 10.71 20.12
N THR A 124 18.41 9.47 20.33
CA THR A 124 17.56 8.27 20.20
C THR A 124 17.35 7.51 21.50
N THR A 125 18.34 7.42 22.39
CA THR A 125 18.26 6.53 23.56
C THR A 125 17.14 6.91 24.53
N VAL A 126 17.06 8.18 24.94
CA VAL A 126 16.03 8.63 25.89
C VAL A 126 14.63 8.62 25.26
N PRO A 127 14.43 9.18 24.04
CA PRO A 127 13.12 9.10 23.39
C PRO A 127 12.66 7.66 23.15
N TYR A 128 13.55 6.75 22.73
CA TYR A 128 13.23 5.33 22.54
C TYR A 128 12.76 4.67 23.84
N ALA A 129 13.46 4.89 24.95
CA ALA A 129 13.06 4.33 26.25
C ALA A 129 11.68 4.84 26.68
N ASN A 130 11.42 6.13 26.50
CA ASN A 130 10.16 6.77 26.85
C ASN A 130 8.99 6.23 26.02
N VAL A 131 9.11 6.24 24.68
CA VAL A 131 8.05 5.70 23.81
C VAL A 131 7.86 4.21 24.04
N SER A 132 8.94 3.46 24.28
CA SER A 132 8.83 2.02 24.53
C SER A 132 8.02 1.75 25.80
N ALA A 133 8.26 2.51 26.87
CA ALA A 133 7.48 2.39 28.10
C ALA A 133 5.99 2.75 27.89
N VAL A 134 5.72 3.85 27.16
CA VAL A 134 4.35 4.29 26.86
C VAL A 134 3.60 3.22 26.04
N VAL A 135 4.17 2.78 24.92
CA VAL A 135 3.54 1.79 24.04
C VAL A 135 3.35 0.46 24.77
N HIS A 136 4.36 -0.02 25.49
CA HIS A 136 4.27 -1.27 26.24
C HIS A 136 3.14 -1.24 27.29
N SER A 137 3.00 -0.13 28.04
CA SER A 137 1.96 0.01 29.06
C SER A 137 0.53 0.02 28.51
N ARG A 138 0.35 0.45 27.25
CA ARG A 138 -0.95 0.63 26.60
C ARG A 138 -1.34 -0.48 25.64
N LEU A 139 -0.37 -1.28 25.19
CA LEU A 139 -0.55 -2.28 24.12
C LEU A 139 -1.72 -3.22 24.39
N SER A 140 -1.81 -3.76 25.60
CA SER A 140 -2.84 -4.75 25.97
C SER A 140 -4.27 -4.19 26.03
N ALA A 141 -4.40 -2.87 26.22
CA ALA A 141 -5.69 -2.16 26.22
C ALA A 141 -6.04 -1.63 24.83
N ALA A 142 -5.04 -1.23 24.04
CA ALA A 142 -5.19 -0.75 22.67
C ALA A 142 -5.44 -1.89 21.65
N TYR A 143 -5.13 -3.14 22.00
CA TYR A 143 -5.29 -4.28 21.11
C TYR A 143 -5.95 -5.48 21.80
N ARG A 144 -6.89 -6.12 21.09
CA ARG A 144 -7.51 -7.38 21.51
C ARG A 144 -7.08 -8.52 20.59
N SER A 145 -7.05 -9.74 21.13
CA SER A 145 -6.90 -10.94 20.31
C SER A 145 -8.22 -11.25 19.61
N ALA A 146 -8.22 -11.30 18.28
CA ALA A 146 -9.31 -11.83 17.47
C ALA A 146 -9.58 -13.28 17.88
N THR A 147 -10.85 -13.62 18.11
CA THR A 147 -11.26 -14.94 18.62
C THR A 147 -11.05 -16.06 17.60
N ALA A 148 -11.13 -15.75 16.30
CA ALA A 148 -11.01 -16.73 15.22
C ALA A 148 -9.56 -16.99 14.79
N THR A 149 -8.71 -15.97 14.80
CA THR A 149 -7.36 -16.05 14.22
C THR A 149 -6.24 -15.89 15.24
N GLY A 150 -6.54 -15.41 16.45
CA GLY A 150 -5.52 -15.05 17.44
C GLY A 150 -4.72 -13.78 17.11
N ALA A 151 -5.03 -13.13 15.97
CA ALA A 151 -4.37 -11.89 15.55
C ALA A 151 -4.74 -10.72 16.47
N LEU A 152 -3.83 -9.76 16.65
CA LEU A 152 -4.11 -8.55 17.41
C LEU A 152 -4.87 -7.55 16.55
N GLU A 153 -6.09 -7.21 16.96
CA GLU A 153 -6.92 -6.18 16.34
C GLU A 153 -6.86 -4.89 17.17
N PRO A 154 -6.69 -3.73 16.52
CA PRO A 154 -6.76 -2.45 17.20
C PRO A 154 -8.15 -2.23 17.78
N MET A 155 -8.21 -1.71 19.00
CA MET A 155 -9.43 -1.25 19.65
C MET A 155 -9.44 0.27 19.63
N ALA A 156 -10.37 0.85 18.87
CA ALA A 156 -10.52 2.29 18.85
C ALA A 156 -10.86 2.83 20.25
N GLY A 157 -10.18 3.90 20.63
CA GLY A 157 -10.28 4.50 21.96
C GLY A 157 -9.01 5.27 22.36
N PRO A 158 -9.01 5.86 23.57
CA PRO A 158 -7.96 6.77 24.03
C PRO A 158 -6.59 6.08 24.13
N GLU A 159 -6.55 4.80 24.51
CA GLU A 159 -5.28 4.08 24.65
C GLU A 159 -4.62 3.81 23.29
N LEU A 160 -5.40 3.48 22.26
CA LEU A 160 -4.88 3.35 20.90
C LEU A 160 -4.43 4.69 20.35
N ALA A 161 -5.22 5.75 20.53
CA ALA A 161 -4.86 7.09 20.06
C ALA A 161 -3.54 7.57 20.68
N ALA A 162 -3.41 7.46 22.00
CA ALA A 162 -2.23 7.94 22.71
C ALA A 162 -0.98 7.06 22.47
N LEU A 163 -1.16 5.76 22.18
CA LEU A 163 -0.09 4.88 21.71
C LEU A 163 0.39 5.24 20.29
N LEU A 164 -0.54 5.49 19.36
CA LEU A 164 -0.22 5.87 17.99
C LEU A 164 0.48 7.22 17.93
N GLU A 165 0.03 8.21 18.70
CA GLU A 165 0.66 9.54 18.80
C GLU A 165 2.12 9.46 19.24
N ALA A 166 2.40 8.75 20.35
CA ALA A 166 3.77 8.53 20.82
C ALA A 166 4.63 7.80 19.77
N THR A 167 4.02 6.87 19.04
CA THR A 167 4.71 6.11 18.00
C THR A 167 5.06 6.97 16.78
N ILE A 168 4.13 7.81 16.33
CA ILE A 168 4.33 8.74 15.21
C ILE A 168 5.50 9.69 15.52
N ASP A 169 5.52 10.26 16.72
CA ASP A 169 6.58 11.17 17.14
C ASP A 169 7.94 10.48 17.21
N TRP A 170 7.99 9.26 17.77
CA TRP A 170 9.21 8.46 17.76
C TRP A 170 9.74 8.19 16.34
N ARG A 171 8.85 7.80 15.41
CA ARG A 171 9.25 7.54 14.02
C ARG A 171 9.80 8.79 13.34
N ARG A 172 9.25 9.97 13.62
CA ARG A 172 9.79 11.26 13.13
C ARG A 172 11.19 11.54 13.69
N ILE A 173 11.38 11.34 15.00
CA ILE A 173 12.69 11.51 15.65
C ILE A 173 13.72 10.56 15.04
N LEU A 174 13.39 9.27 14.93
CA LEU A 174 14.28 8.27 14.37
C LEU A 174 14.59 8.53 12.90
N ALA A 175 13.59 8.95 12.10
CA ALA A 175 13.80 9.35 10.71
C ALA A 175 14.76 10.53 10.56
N ALA A 176 14.61 11.57 11.39
CA ALA A 176 15.50 12.72 11.39
C ALA A 176 16.93 12.32 11.80
N ALA A 177 17.08 11.51 12.86
CA ALA A 177 18.37 11.04 13.33
C ALA A 177 19.10 10.17 12.29
N ASP A 178 18.38 9.26 11.61
CA ASP A 178 18.95 8.44 10.53
C ASP A 178 19.39 9.29 9.34
N MET A 179 18.57 10.25 8.92
CA MET A 179 18.89 11.16 7.82
C MET A 179 20.12 12.02 8.15
N GLU A 180 20.17 12.58 9.36
CA GLU A 180 21.31 13.38 9.81
C GLU A 180 22.59 12.54 9.88
N PHE A 181 22.52 11.33 10.44
CA PHE A 181 23.65 10.41 10.51
C PHE A 181 24.19 10.08 9.12
N VAL A 182 23.33 9.63 8.19
CA VAL A 182 23.75 9.24 6.83
C VAL A 182 24.35 10.43 6.09
N THR A 183 23.73 11.61 6.19
CA THR A 183 24.20 12.84 5.52
C THR A 183 25.58 13.26 6.04
N ARG A 184 25.80 13.24 7.36
CA ARG A 184 27.09 13.60 7.95
C ARG A 184 28.15 12.52 7.72
N ALA A 185 27.81 11.23 7.84
CA ALA A 185 28.72 10.13 7.55
C ALA A 185 29.18 10.16 6.08
N ALA A 186 28.31 10.55 5.15
CA ALA A 186 28.66 10.73 3.75
C ALA A 186 29.72 11.81 3.49
N THR A 187 29.88 12.81 4.39
CA THR A 187 30.95 13.82 4.26
C THR A 187 32.33 13.30 4.66
N LEU A 188 32.40 12.14 5.31
CA LEU A 188 33.65 11.50 5.75
C LEU A 188 34.18 10.47 4.75
N ARG A 189 33.57 10.37 3.56
CA ARG A 189 33.83 9.30 2.58
C ARG A 189 35.09 9.53 1.76
N THR A 190 35.73 8.42 1.38
CA THR A 190 36.72 8.33 0.31
C THR A 190 36.09 8.42 -1.08
N SER A 191 36.90 8.46 -2.14
CA SER A 191 36.44 8.58 -3.54
C SER A 191 35.69 7.35 -4.07
N GLU A 192 35.84 6.17 -3.46
CA GLU A 192 35.24 4.90 -3.91
C GLU A 192 34.49 4.18 -2.79
N PRO A 193 33.29 4.66 -2.40
CA PRO A 193 32.51 4.01 -1.35
C PRO A 193 31.89 2.69 -1.85
N ALA A 194 31.75 1.72 -0.95
CA ALA A 194 31.09 0.45 -1.26
C ALA A 194 29.57 0.60 -1.40
N GLN A 195 28.98 1.60 -0.73
CA GLN A 195 27.57 1.93 -0.77
C GLN A 195 27.37 3.46 -0.85
N LEU A 196 26.34 3.88 -1.56
CA LEU A 196 26.00 5.28 -1.71
C LEU A 196 25.04 5.74 -0.59
N PRO A 197 25.10 7.02 -0.16
CA PRO A 197 24.25 7.56 0.91
C PRO A 197 22.74 7.32 0.70
N GLY A 198 22.24 7.56 -0.51
CA GLY A 198 20.83 7.38 -0.85
C GLY A 198 20.38 5.92 -0.72
N ILE A 199 21.23 4.98 -1.13
CA ILE A 199 20.96 3.53 -0.98
C ILE A 199 21.01 3.13 0.50
N ALA A 200 21.99 3.62 1.26
CA ALA A 200 22.09 3.35 2.68
C ALA A 200 20.84 3.85 3.44
N LEU A 201 20.37 5.05 3.11
CA LEU A 201 19.13 5.61 3.66
C LEU A 201 17.91 4.79 3.23
N PHE A 202 17.80 4.44 1.94
CA PHE A 202 16.71 3.63 1.41
C PHE A 202 16.61 2.28 2.13
N MET A 203 17.71 1.53 2.26
CA MET A 203 17.73 0.23 2.93
C MET A 203 17.30 0.33 4.40
N ARG A 204 17.74 1.38 5.12
CA ARG A 204 17.32 1.63 6.50
C ARG A 204 15.82 1.91 6.60
N VAL A 205 15.31 2.80 5.75
CA VAL A 205 13.89 3.16 5.76
C VAL A 205 13.04 1.96 5.36
N VAL A 206 13.44 1.16 4.37
CA VAL A 206 12.71 -0.05 3.99
C VAL A 206 12.60 -1.01 5.17
N LYS A 207 13.70 -1.26 5.89
CA LYS A 207 13.68 -2.11 7.09
C LYS A 207 12.75 -1.57 8.20
N ARG A 208 12.62 -0.25 8.33
CA ARG A 208 11.93 0.42 9.44
C ARG A 208 10.45 0.73 9.19
N ASP A 209 10.14 1.19 7.98
CA ASP A 209 8.89 1.87 7.64
C ASP A 209 8.16 1.22 6.46
N ASP A 210 8.75 0.24 5.77
CA ASP A 210 8.09 -0.34 4.61
C ASP A 210 6.82 -1.11 5.02
N VAL A 211 5.75 -0.84 4.28
CA VAL A 211 4.44 -1.46 4.45
C VAL A 211 3.97 -1.88 3.07
N PRO A 212 3.35 -3.06 2.91
CA PRO A 212 2.76 -3.47 1.65
C PRO A 212 1.88 -2.37 1.05
N ALA A 213 1.99 -2.17 -0.26
CA ALA A 213 1.10 -1.29 -1.02
C ALA A 213 0.03 -2.14 -1.69
N ASN A 214 -1.21 -1.65 -1.66
CA ASN A 214 -2.32 -2.30 -2.36
C ASN A 214 -2.31 -1.95 -3.85
N ASP A 215 -1.88 -0.74 -4.19
CA ASP A 215 -1.62 -0.33 -5.56
C ASP A 215 -0.36 -1.02 -6.09
N PRO A 216 -0.47 -1.83 -7.16
CA PRO A 216 0.66 -2.54 -7.75
C PRO A 216 1.79 -1.62 -8.23
N ALA A 217 1.49 -0.42 -8.74
CA ALA A 217 2.49 0.55 -9.17
C ALA A 217 3.24 1.22 -8.00
N ALA A 218 2.58 1.33 -6.83
CA ALA A 218 3.27 1.73 -5.60
C ALA A 218 4.08 0.56 -4.99
N ALA A 219 3.71 -0.69 -5.29
CA ALA A 219 4.41 -1.87 -4.79
C ALA A 219 5.74 -2.17 -5.54
N VAL A 220 5.92 -1.68 -6.77
CA VAL A 220 7.14 -1.84 -7.56
C VAL A 220 8.37 -1.35 -6.78
N ARG A 221 9.46 -2.13 -6.78
CA ARG A 221 10.72 -1.77 -6.12
C ARG A 221 11.86 -1.62 -7.12
N LEU A 222 12.58 -0.49 -7.00
CA LEU A 222 13.72 -0.19 -7.86
C LEU A 222 14.86 -1.23 -7.78
N PRO A 223 15.21 -1.82 -6.62
CA PRO A 223 16.19 -2.90 -6.55
C PRO A 223 15.79 -4.12 -7.39
N ASP A 224 14.52 -4.55 -7.28
CA ASP A 224 14.00 -5.69 -8.03
C ASP A 224 14.07 -5.41 -9.54
N LEU A 225 13.71 -4.20 -9.98
CA LEU A 225 13.85 -3.80 -11.39
C LEU A 225 15.31 -3.77 -11.88
N LEU A 226 16.27 -3.44 -11.00
CA LEU A 226 17.69 -3.50 -11.33
C LEU A 226 18.18 -4.95 -11.47
N ASP A 227 17.71 -5.85 -10.61
CA ASP A 227 18.03 -7.27 -10.69
C ASP A 227 17.49 -7.87 -12.01
N GLU A 228 16.25 -7.55 -12.37
CA GLU A 228 15.60 -7.99 -13.61
C GLU A 228 16.25 -7.41 -14.89
N SER A 229 16.93 -6.27 -14.78
CA SER A 229 17.64 -5.68 -15.92
C SER A 229 18.87 -6.50 -16.37
N GLY A 230 19.34 -7.43 -15.54
CA GLY A 230 20.52 -8.26 -15.79
C GLY A 230 21.85 -7.49 -15.76
N ILE A 231 21.84 -6.21 -15.34
CA ILE A 231 23.06 -5.42 -15.21
C ILE A 231 23.83 -5.81 -13.96
N THR A 232 25.13 -6.04 -14.14
CA THR A 232 26.02 -6.51 -13.08
C THR A 232 27.29 -5.64 -12.97
N GLY A 233 28.06 -5.86 -11.90
CA GLY A 233 29.40 -5.30 -11.74
C GLY A 233 29.47 -3.78 -11.76
N ALA A 234 30.41 -3.24 -12.54
CA ALA A 234 30.70 -1.80 -12.59
C ALA A 234 29.55 -0.97 -13.17
N ASP A 235 28.82 -1.51 -14.16
CA ASP A 235 27.69 -0.81 -14.78
C ASP A 235 26.54 -0.66 -13.79
N ARG A 236 26.27 -1.69 -12.98
CA ARG A 236 25.27 -1.62 -11.91
C ARG A 236 25.60 -0.51 -10.93
N ARG A 237 26.84 -0.47 -10.44
CA ARG A 237 27.30 0.57 -9.49
C ARG A 237 27.18 1.98 -10.08
N ARG A 238 27.51 2.15 -11.36
CA ARG A 238 27.36 3.45 -12.05
C ARG A 238 25.89 3.89 -12.10
N ILE A 239 24.98 2.97 -12.43
CA ILE A 239 23.54 3.24 -12.49
C ILE A 239 22.98 3.54 -11.10
N GLU A 240 23.33 2.73 -10.11
CA GLU A 240 23.01 2.95 -8.70
C GLU A 240 23.46 4.35 -8.24
N GLY A 241 24.68 4.75 -8.65
CA GLY A 241 25.24 6.11 -8.53
C GLY A 241 24.38 7.21 -9.14
N ALA A 242 23.97 7.02 -10.39
CA ALA A 242 23.14 7.99 -11.09
C ALA A 242 21.71 8.09 -10.52
N LEU A 243 21.24 7.04 -9.83
CA LEU A 243 19.92 6.99 -9.17
C LEU A 243 19.91 7.54 -7.74
N GLU A 244 21.01 8.11 -7.23
CA GLU A 244 21.14 8.57 -5.84
C GLU A 244 19.98 9.46 -5.33
N ARG A 245 19.54 10.41 -6.16
CA ARG A 245 18.41 11.30 -5.83
C ARG A 245 17.09 10.52 -5.75
N HIS A 246 16.92 9.49 -6.56
CA HIS A 246 15.74 8.64 -6.58
C HIS A 246 15.70 7.73 -5.35
N TRP A 247 16.84 7.15 -4.94
CA TRP A 247 16.92 6.37 -3.69
C TRP A 247 16.54 7.20 -2.46
N SER A 248 17.09 8.41 -2.37
CA SER A 248 16.79 9.35 -1.28
C SER A 248 15.32 9.76 -1.26
N ARG A 249 14.73 10.03 -2.44
CA ARG A 249 13.30 10.36 -2.57
C ARG A 249 12.40 9.18 -2.19
N LEU A 250 12.71 7.98 -2.65
CA LEU A 250 11.97 6.75 -2.29
C LEU A 250 12.00 6.54 -0.78
N ALA A 251 13.16 6.68 -0.15
CA ALA A 251 13.29 6.60 1.30
C ALA A 251 12.38 7.63 1.99
N SER A 252 12.42 8.90 1.57
CA SER A 252 11.56 9.94 2.15
C SER A 252 10.07 9.61 2.01
N VAL A 253 9.64 9.08 0.88
CA VAL A 253 8.24 8.80 0.60
C VAL A 253 7.75 7.56 1.37
N ILE A 254 8.57 6.51 1.51
CA ILE A 254 8.23 5.34 2.32
C ILE A 254 8.05 5.74 3.78
N ALA A 255 8.98 6.52 4.34
CA ALA A 255 8.88 7.03 5.70
C ALA A 255 7.62 7.91 5.90
N ALA A 256 7.35 8.81 4.95
CA ALA A 256 6.16 9.67 4.99
C ALA A 256 4.87 8.86 4.91
N ARG A 257 4.79 7.85 4.03
CA ARG A 257 3.62 6.97 3.91
C ARG A 257 3.36 6.22 5.22
N ARG A 258 4.38 5.67 5.87
CA ARG A 258 4.20 4.99 7.16
C ARG A 258 3.61 5.92 8.21
N VAL A 259 4.11 7.14 8.31
CA VAL A 259 3.56 8.16 9.22
C VAL A 259 2.13 8.53 8.84
N GLU A 260 1.82 8.68 7.57
CA GLU A 260 0.47 9.02 7.11
C GLU A 260 -0.55 7.92 7.43
N LEU A 261 -0.22 6.65 7.19
CA LEU A 261 -1.09 5.53 7.59
C LEU A 261 -1.35 5.51 9.10
N MET A 262 -0.34 5.86 9.91
CA MET A 262 -0.52 5.96 11.37
C MET A 262 -1.34 7.20 11.77
N ASN A 263 -1.20 8.33 11.08
CA ASN A 263 -2.07 9.49 11.29
C ASN A 263 -3.53 9.17 10.94
N THR A 264 -3.77 8.48 9.82
CA THR A 264 -5.13 8.03 9.45
C THR A 264 -5.71 7.12 10.53
N ALA A 265 -4.92 6.17 11.03
CA ALA A 265 -5.34 5.28 12.13
C ALA A 265 -5.61 6.05 13.43
N LEU A 266 -4.82 7.08 13.75
CA LEU A 266 -5.00 7.96 14.90
C LEU A 266 -6.29 8.78 14.78
N ASP A 267 -6.52 9.42 13.64
CA ASP A 267 -7.72 10.22 13.37
C ASP A 267 -8.96 9.34 13.42
N ARG A 268 -8.89 8.12 12.86
CA ARG A 268 -9.94 7.12 12.98
C ARG A 268 -10.21 6.73 14.43
N ALA A 269 -9.17 6.45 15.21
CA ALA A 269 -9.31 6.08 16.63
C ALA A 269 -9.98 7.20 17.45
N ARG A 270 -9.58 8.46 17.22
CA ARG A 270 -10.19 9.65 17.86
C ARG A 270 -11.64 9.88 17.43
N LEU A 271 -11.94 9.64 16.16
CA LEU A 271 -13.31 9.76 15.65
C LEU A 271 -14.23 8.70 16.28
N GLU A 272 -13.80 7.44 16.30
CA GLU A 272 -14.56 6.35 16.92
C GLU A 272 -14.69 6.55 18.44
N GLU A 273 -13.66 7.09 19.12
CA GLU A 273 -13.73 7.49 20.52
C GLU A 273 -14.84 8.52 20.76
N SER A 274 -14.97 9.52 19.89
CA SER A 274 -16.00 10.57 20.00
C SER A 274 -17.44 10.04 19.91
N TRP A 275 -17.63 8.85 19.32
CA TRP A 275 -18.93 8.20 19.21
C TRP A 275 -19.29 7.36 20.43
N GLY A 276 -18.29 7.01 21.25
CA GLY A 276 -18.42 6.16 22.42
C GLY A 276 -18.44 4.65 22.09
N PRO A 277 -18.27 3.79 23.11
CA PRO A 277 -18.26 2.36 22.92
C PRO A 277 -19.63 1.84 22.46
N ALA A 278 -19.62 0.82 21.60
CA ALA A 278 -20.83 0.16 21.10
C ALA A 278 -21.86 1.14 20.49
N TRP A 279 -21.37 2.20 19.87
CA TRP A 279 -22.19 3.22 19.22
C TRP A 279 -23.13 2.64 18.16
N GLU A 280 -22.74 1.52 17.52
CA GLU A 280 -23.55 0.78 16.53
C GLU A 280 -24.82 0.18 17.14
N LEU A 281 -24.81 -0.16 18.44
CA LEU A 281 -25.96 -0.80 19.12
C LEU A 281 -27.03 0.21 19.55
N THR A 282 -26.66 1.48 19.64
CA THR A 282 -27.51 2.54 20.22
C THR A 282 -27.89 3.62 19.21
N ALA A 283 -27.19 3.71 18.09
CA ALA A 283 -27.46 4.70 17.05
C ALA A 283 -28.60 4.26 16.10
N PRO A 284 -29.43 5.20 15.60
CA PRO A 284 -30.34 4.93 14.49
C PRO A 284 -29.60 4.54 13.21
N GLN A 285 -30.24 3.75 12.32
CA GLN A 285 -29.62 3.28 11.07
C GLN A 285 -29.04 4.42 10.23
N ALA A 286 -29.73 5.57 10.11
CA ALA A 286 -29.24 6.72 9.36
C ALA A 286 -27.91 7.27 9.92
N THR A 287 -27.72 7.24 11.24
CA THR A 287 -26.45 7.62 11.88
C THR A 287 -25.37 6.57 11.66
N ILE A 288 -25.75 5.29 11.62
CA ILE A 288 -24.81 4.20 11.30
C ILE A 288 -24.29 4.36 9.88
N ASP A 289 -25.18 4.56 8.91
CA ASP A 289 -24.79 4.74 7.50
C ASP A 289 -23.85 5.95 7.33
N GLU A 290 -24.12 7.06 8.01
CA GLU A 290 -23.26 8.24 7.97
C GLU A 290 -21.88 7.98 8.59
N ARG A 291 -21.82 7.30 9.73
CA ARG A 291 -20.55 6.93 10.37
C ARG A 291 -19.74 5.95 9.53
N ILE A 292 -20.38 5.00 8.86
CA ILE A 292 -19.73 4.11 7.89
C ILE A 292 -19.12 4.91 6.75
N ARG A 293 -19.84 5.91 6.20
CA ARG A 293 -19.28 6.80 5.17
C ARG A 293 -18.05 7.56 5.67
N LEU A 294 -18.05 8.02 6.92
CA LEU A 294 -16.88 8.66 7.52
C LEU A 294 -15.71 7.68 7.67
N LEU A 295 -15.97 6.42 8.02
CA LEU A 295 -14.94 5.37 8.08
C LEU A 295 -14.37 5.03 6.69
N ASP A 296 -15.21 5.03 5.65
CA ASP A 296 -14.79 4.81 4.27
C ASP A 296 -13.83 5.91 3.77
N GLN A 297 -13.96 7.15 4.26
CA GLN A 297 -13.04 8.25 3.94
C GLN A 297 -11.61 7.96 4.42
N PHE A 298 -11.44 7.30 5.57
CA PHE A 298 -10.11 6.89 6.05
C PHE A 298 -9.51 5.80 5.15
N THR A 299 -10.32 4.84 4.69
CA THR A 299 -9.87 3.83 3.72
C THR A 299 -9.45 4.48 2.40
N ALA A 300 -10.19 5.49 1.95
CA ALA A 300 -9.82 6.27 0.76
C ALA A 300 -8.51 7.05 0.97
N ARG A 301 -8.30 7.64 2.16
CA ARG A 301 -7.08 8.35 2.53
C ARG A 301 -5.86 7.42 2.58
N ASP A 302 -6.01 6.22 3.13
CA ASP A 302 -4.95 5.20 3.15
C ASP A 302 -4.53 4.82 1.73
N ARG A 303 -5.49 4.63 0.80
CA ARG A 303 -5.19 4.41 -0.62
C ARG A 303 -4.53 5.63 -1.27
N ALA A 304 -4.99 6.84 -0.96
CA ALA A 304 -4.41 8.07 -1.49
C ALA A 304 -2.95 8.27 -1.04
N SER A 305 -2.57 7.77 0.14
CA SER A 305 -1.19 7.80 0.65
C SER A 305 -0.19 7.03 -0.22
N GLU A 306 -0.66 6.16 -1.13
CA GLU A 306 0.19 5.40 -2.06
C GLU A 306 0.59 6.23 -3.30
N ALA A 307 -0.12 7.33 -3.59
CA ALA A 307 0.14 8.13 -4.79
C ALA A 307 1.55 8.76 -4.83
N PRO A 308 2.09 9.33 -3.74
CA PRO A 308 3.48 9.80 -3.73
C PRO A 308 4.49 8.68 -3.99
N LEU A 309 4.24 7.47 -3.47
CA LEU A 309 5.11 6.30 -3.64
C LEU A 309 5.11 5.83 -5.09
N ARG A 310 3.91 5.73 -5.68
CA ARG A 310 3.72 5.46 -7.11
C ARG A 310 4.50 6.45 -7.97
N ALA A 311 4.39 7.75 -7.70
CA ALA A 311 5.10 8.79 -8.44
C ALA A 311 6.62 8.68 -8.29
N ALA A 312 7.12 8.40 -7.09
CA ALA A 312 8.56 8.22 -6.85
C ALA A 312 9.12 6.98 -7.56
N ASN A 313 8.40 5.84 -7.51
CA ASN A 313 8.75 4.62 -8.24
C ASN A 313 8.77 4.87 -9.74
N HIS A 314 7.76 5.59 -10.24
CA HIS A 314 7.67 5.96 -11.64
C HIS A 314 8.87 6.78 -12.11
N ASP A 315 9.20 7.85 -11.40
CA ASP A 315 10.33 8.72 -11.73
C ASP A 315 11.66 7.96 -11.70
N ALA A 316 11.81 7.03 -10.73
CA ALA A 316 12.98 6.17 -10.61
C ALA A 316 13.11 5.19 -11.79
N ALA A 317 12.01 4.50 -12.16
CA ALA A 317 11.98 3.59 -13.30
C ALA A 317 12.26 4.33 -14.63
N LEU A 318 11.73 5.54 -14.79
CA LEU A 318 12.02 6.40 -15.94
C LEU A 318 13.49 6.78 -16.05
N ALA A 319 14.10 7.17 -14.93
CA ALA A 319 15.51 7.49 -14.90
C ALA A 319 16.34 6.26 -15.27
N LEU A 320 16.03 5.11 -14.68
CA LEU A 320 16.69 3.84 -14.96
C LEU A 320 16.61 3.48 -16.45
N LEU A 321 15.43 3.53 -17.06
CA LEU A 321 15.25 3.24 -18.49
C LEU A 321 16.08 4.12 -19.44
N LYS A 322 16.42 5.35 -19.04
CA LYS A 322 17.27 6.24 -19.85
C LYS A 322 18.75 5.84 -19.79
N MET A 323 19.14 5.09 -18.77
CA MET A 323 20.51 4.64 -18.53
C MET A 323 20.78 3.24 -19.07
N LEU A 324 19.72 2.42 -19.25
CA LEU A 324 19.84 1.04 -19.72
C LEU A 324 20.06 0.95 -21.24
N PRO A 325 20.88 -0.01 -21.71
CA PRO A 325 20.91 -0.38 -23.13
C PRO A 325 19.57 -0.98 -23.56
N ALA A 326 19.24 -0.89 -24.85
CA ALA A 326 17.92 -1.27 -25.36
C ALA A 326 17.44 -2.68 -24.94
N PRO A 327 18.27 -3.75 -24.95
CA PRO A 327 17.84 -5.08 -24.50
C PRO A 327 17.45 -5.10 -23.01
N ALA A 328 18.28 -4.55 -22.13
CA ALA A 328 18.00 -4.48 -20.69
C ALA A 328 16.79 -3.58 -20.39
N ALA A 329 16.62 -2.50 -21.15
CA ALA A 329 15.45 -1.64 -21.03
C ALA A 329 14.14 -2.36 -21.41
N GLU A 330 14.16 -3.30 -22.36
CA GLU A 330 12.97 -4.11 -22.69
C GLU A 330 12.65 -5.15 -21.62
N LEU A 331 13.66 -5.73 -20.96
CA LEU A 331 13.47 -6.63 -19.82
C LEU A 331 12.85 -5.90 -18.63
N LEU A 332 13.41 -4.74 -18.29
CA LEU A 332 12.87 -3.92 -17.20
C LEU A 332 11.42 -3.49 -17.48
N ARG A 333 11.11 -3.11 -18.72
CA ARG A 333 9.72 -2.79 -19.12
C ARG A 333 8.80 -3.99 -18.93
N ASP A 334 9.25 -5.19 -19.26
CA ASP A 334 8.46 -6.40 -19.04
C ASP A 334 8.17 -6.63 -17.56
N ALA A 335 9.22 -6.58 -16.73
CA ALA A 335 9.11 -6.77 -15.29
C ALA A 335 8.19 -5.72 -14.65
N ALA A 336 8.33 -4.45 -15.05
CA ALA A 336 7.49 -3.37 -14.57
C ALA A 336 6.02 -3.55 -15.01
N ASP A 337 5.76 -3.84 -16.28
CA ASP A 337 4.39 -4.02 -16.80
C ASP A 337 3.69 -5.22 -16.12
N ARG A 338 4.40 -6.35 -15.95
CA ARG A 338 3.88 -7.53 -15.24
C ARG A 338 3.60 -7.26 -13.76
N SER A 339 4.40 -6.40 -13.13
CA SER A 339 4.22 -6.03 -11.72
C SER A 339 3.04 -5.07 -11.53
N ILE A 340 2.85 -4.12 -12.45
CA ILE A 340 1.80 -3.09 -12.35
C ILE A 340 0.44 -3.66 -12.76
N TRP A 341 0.39 -4.45 -13.83
CA TRP A 341 -0.85 -5.00 -14.37
C TRP A 341 -0.82 -6.53 -14.44
N PRO A 342 -0.67 -7.24 -13.29
CA PRO A 342 -0.56 -8.70 -13.28
C PRO A 342 -1.76 -9.36 -13.98
N TRP A 343 -2.95 -8.83 -13.75
CA TRP A 343 -4.21 -9.29 -14.35
C TRP A 343 -4.24 -9.31 -15.89
N ILE A 344 -3.37 -8.54 -16.55
CA ILE A 344 -3.21 -8.56 -18.02
C ILE A 344 -2.43 -9.78 -18.47
N PHE A 345 -1.45 -10.21 -17.66
CA PHE A 345 -0.49 -11.26 -17.97
C PHE A 345 -0.82 -12.60 -17.28
N ASP A 346 -1.85 -12.65 -16.41
CA ASP A 346 -2.26 -13.84 -15.65
C ASP A 346 -2.35 -15.12 -16.51
N SER A 347 -2.96 -15.04 -17.70
CA SER A 347 -3.09 -16.22 -18.57
C SER A 347 -1.72 -16.73 -19.06
N GLU A 348 -0.77 -15.81 -19.29
CA GLU A 348 0.60 -16.12 -19.73
C GLU A 348 1.40 -16.73 -18.58
N SER A 349 1.39 -16.08 -17.41
CA SER A 349 2.05 -16.57 -16.20
C SER A 349 1.52 -17.94 -15.76
N ALA A 350 0.21 -18.18 -15.89
CA ALA A 350 -0.37 -19.48 -15.59
C ALA A 350 0.07 -20.58 -16.59
N LEU A 351 0.29 -20.23 -17.87
CA LEU A 351 0.86 -21.16 -18.84
C LEU A 351 2.34 -21.41 -18.56
N GLU A 352 3.11 -20.39 -18.16
CA GLU A 352 4.52 -20.53 -17.74
C GLU A 352 4.65 -21.53 -16.59
N LEU A 353 3.79 -21.40 -15.55
CA LEU A 353 3.71 -22.37 -14.45
C LEU A 353 3.29 -23.78 -14.92
N SER A 354 2.37 -23.86 -15.88
CA SER A 354 1.95 -25.13 -16.47
C SER A 354 3.10 -25.83 -17.19
N VAL A 355 3.92 -25.09 -17.93
CA VAL A 355 5.13 -25.60 -18.61
C VAL A 355 6.18 -26.06 -17.61
N ALA A 356 6.41 -25.29 -16.53
CA ALA A 356 7.34 -25.69 -15.48
C ALA A 356 6.90 -27.02 -14.83
N ARG A 357 5.64 -27.13 -14.43
CA ARG A 357 5.05 -28.35 -13.86
C ARG A 357 5.11 -29.54 -14.84
N ALA A 358 4.82 -29.29 -16.11
CA ALA A 358 4.91 -30.30 -17.17
C ALA A 358 6.35 -30.81 -17.34
N THR A 359 7.33 -29.91 -17.28
CA THR A 359 8.76 -30.22 -17.40
C THR A 359 9.25 -31.06 -16.22
N GLU A 360 8.80 -30.75 -15.01
CA GLU A 360 9.10 -31.54 -13.81
C GLU A 360 8.58 -32.98 -13.89
N ILE A 361 7.41 -33.18 -14.50
CA ILE A 361 6.77 -34.51 -14.61
C ILE A 361 7.37 -35.34 -15.74
N ALA A 362 7.52 -34.74 -16.93
CA ALA A 362 7.89 -35.46 -18.14
C ALA A 362 9.42 -35.50 -18.39
N GLY A 363 10.19 -34.69 -17.67
CA GLY A 363 11.64 -34.60 -17.81
C GLY A 363 12.10 -33.87 -19.08
N PRO A 364 13.42 -33.88 -19.38
CA PRO A 364 14.03 -33.02 -20.39
C PRO A 364 13.51 -33.24 -21.82
N SER A 365 13.16 -34.48 -22.18
CA SER A 365 12.72 -34.85 -23.53
C SER A 365 11.42 -34.14 -23.97
N LEU A 366 10.56 -33.79 -23.01
CA LEU A 366 9.36 -32.99 -23.24
C LEU A 366 9.54 -31.53 -22.77
N GLY A 367 10.39 -31.29 -21.78
CA GLY A 367 10.66 -29.95 -21.26
C GLY A 367 11.25 -28.99 -22.28
N GLU A 368 12.23 -29.43 -23.07
CA GLU A 368 12.86 -28.61 -24.12
C GLU A 368 11.86 -28.13 -25.20
N PRO A 369 11.06 -29.00 -25.83
CA PRO A 369 10.09 -28.56 -26.83
C PRO A 369 8.98 -27.68 -26.24
N LEU A 370 8.52 -27.94 -25.01
CA LEU A 370 7.54 -27.09 -24.35
C LEU A 370 8.10 -25.69 -24.04
N THR A 371 9.35 -25.62 -23.59
CA THR A 371 10.05 -24.35 -23.34
C THR A 371 10.25 -23.56 -24.64
N ALA A 372 10.60 -24.23 -25.74
CA ALA A 372 10.73 -23.59 -27.05
C ALA A 372 9.38 -23.03 -27.56
N MET A 373 8.27 -23.74 -27.34
CA MET A 373 6.93 -23.24 -27.68
C MET A 373 6.52 -22.03 -26.81
N MET A 374 6.88 -22.02 -25.53
CA MET A 374 6.67 -20.86 -24.66
C MET A 374 7.45 -19.65 -25.15
N TYR A 375 8.70 -19.85 -25.57
CA TYR A 375 9.53 -18.78 -26.13
C TYR A 375 8.94 -18.21 -27.44
N ASP A 376 8.46 -19.05 -28.36
CA ASP A 376 7.75 -18.59 -29.58
C ASP A 376 6.49 -17.77 -29.23
N LEU A 377 5.72 -18.21 -28.23
CA LEU A 377 4.56 -17.46 -27.75
C LEU A 377 4.97 -16.07 -27.22
N GLN A 378 5.97 -16.00 -26.34
CA GLN A 378 6.47 -14.74 -25.80
C GLN A 378 6.91 -13.78 -26.90
N LEU A 379 7.64 -14.27 -27.93
CA LEU A 379 8.04 -13.46 -29.09
C LEU A 379 6.83 -12.85 -29.83
N ARG A 380 5.77 -13.63 -30.05
CA ARG A 380 4.55 -13.14 -30.72
C ARG A 380 3.80 -12.12 -29.86
N LEU A 381 3.75 -12.36 -28.55
CA LEU A 381 3.05 -11.49 -27.61
C LEU A 381 3.78 -10.15 -27.41
N ASN A 382 5.12 -10.13 -27.49
CA ASN A 382 5.92 -8.92 -27.35
C ASN A 382 5.52 -7.79 -28.31
N ALA A 383 5.06 -8.11 -29.52
CA ALA A 383 4.63 -7.12 -30.51
C ALA A 383 3.44 -6.27 -30.04
N SER A 384 2.54 -6.84 -29.22
CA SER A 384 1.33 -6.15 -28.73
C SER A 384 1.48 -5.57 -27.33
N ARG A 385 2.56 -5.91 -26.61
CA ARG A 385 2.77 -5.54 -25.20
C ARG A 385 2.70 -4.02 -24.99
N ARG A 386 3.50 -3.25 -25.74
CA ARG A 386 3.59 -1.80 -25.55
C ARG A 386 2.24 -1.09 -25.73
N GLU A 387 1.45 -1.54 -26.70
CA GLU A 387 0.12 -0.97 -26.96
C GLU A 387 -0.88 -1.36 -25.85
N LEU A 388 -0.72 -2.56 -25.29
CA LEU A 388 -1.54 -3.05 -24.19
C LEU A 388 -1.27 -2.28 -22.90
N SER A 389 0.00 -2.12 -22.51
CA SER A 389 0.41 -1.34 -21.33
C SER A 389 -0.05 0.12 -21.45
N LYS A 390 0.08 0.71 -22.64
CA LYS A 390 -0.44 2.06 -22.92
C LYS A 390 -1.95 2.16 -22.70
N ARG A 391 -2.72 1.17 -23.15
CA ARG A 391 -4.17 1.17 -22.99
C ARG A 391 -4.61 0.89 -21.55
N ALA A 392 -3.86 0.06 -20.83
CA ALA A 392 -4.07 -0.21 -19.42
C ALA A 392 -3.91 1.07 -18.58
N ALA A 393 -2.76 1.76 -18.75
CA ALA A 393 -2.51 3.03 -18.10
C ALA A 393 -3.61 4.06 -18.39
N ASN A 394 -3.97 4.23 -19.67
CA ASN A 394 -5.06 5.12 -20.05
C ASN A 394 -6.38 4.70 -19.40
N SER A 395 -6.70 3.40 -19.32
CA SER A 395 -7.95 2.94 -18.71
C SER A 395 -8.04 3.27 -17.22
N GLU A 396 -6.95 3.11 -16.47
CA GLU A 396 -6.92 3.40 -15.03
C GLU A 396 -7.07 4.91 -14.74
N GLU A 397 -6.43 5.75 -15.55
CA GLU A 397 -6.61 7.21 -15.49
C GLU A 397 -8.07 7.60 -15.74
N LEU A 398 -8.67 6.96 -16.74
CA LEU A 398 -10.06 7.16 -17.12
C LEU A 398 -11.03 6.69 -16.03
N ASP A 399 -10.74 5.58 -15.35
CA ASP A 399 -11.52 5.08 -14.22
C ASP A 399 -11.44 5.99 -12.99
N ALA A 400 -10.27 6.58 -12.72
CA ALA A 400 -10.11 7.59 -11.67
C ALA A 400 -10.89 8.88 -11.98
N ILE A 401 -10.94 9.29 -13.24
CA ILE A 401 -11.76 10.42 -13.70
C ILE A 401 -13.25 10.08 -13.56
N VAL A 402 -13.68 8.85 -13.85
CA VAL A 402 -15.08 8.43 -13.64
C VAL A 402 -15.45 8.41 -12.17
N ALA A 403 -14.61 7.86 -11.29
CA ALA A 403 -14.89 7.83 -9.86
C ALA A 403 -15.04 9.25 -9.27
N SER A 404 -14.30 10.22 -9.82
CA SER A 404 -14.42 11.65 -9.43
C SER A 404 -15.56 12.38 -10.14
N ALA A 405 -15.93 11.96 -11.36
CA ALA A 405 -16.94 12.61 -12.18
C ALA A 405 -18.32 11.93 -12.14
N GLN A 406 -18.50 10.80 -11.46
CA GLN A 406 -19.82 10.20 -11.19
C GLN A 406 -20.76 11.14 -10.39
N SER A 407 -20.30 12.31 -9.98
CA SER A 407 -21.12 13.43 -9.51
C SER A 407 -21.67 14.36 -10.62
N GLY A 408 -21.44 14.09 -11.91
CA GLY A 408 -21.95 14.93 -13.01
C GLY A 408 -21.20 14.91 -14.36
N ALA A 409 -20.50 13.82 -14.72
CA ALA A 409 -19.75 13.73 -15.97
C ALA A 409 -20.67 13.78 -17.21
N PRO A 410 -20.28 14.49 -18.30
CA PRO A 410 -21.03 14.45 -19.55
C PRO A 410 -21.10 13.03 -20.13
N PRO A 411 -22.26 12.57 -20.66
CA PRO A 411 -22.44 11.23 -21.23
C PRO A 411 -21.38 10.85 -22.28
N GLN A 412 -20.99 11.78 -23.14
CA GLN A 412 -19.98 11.57 -24.19
C GLN A 412 -18.59 11.25 -23.61
N THR A 413 -18.26 11.82 -22.45
CA THR A 413 -17.02 11.48 -21.74
C THR A 413 -17.11 10.02 -21.30
N VAL A 414 -18.21 9.61 -20.66
CA VAL A 414 -18.43 8.21 -20.23
C VAL A 414 -18.36 7.22 -21.40
N VAL A 415 -18.91 7.55 -22.56
CA VAL A 415 -18.84 6.71 -23.77
C VAL A 415 -17.40 6.52 -24.28
N ALA A 416 -16.59 7.57 -24.29
CA ALA A 416 -15.18 7.48 -24.68
C ALA A 416 -14.37 6.55 -23.74
N LEU A 417 -14.69 6.59 -22.45
CA LEU A 417 -14.06 5.78 -21.40
C LEU A 417 -14.39 4.30 -21.57
N LEU A 418 -15.69 3.99 -21.68
CA LEU A 418 -16.19 2.65 -21.95
C LEU A 418 -15.62 2.10 -23.27
N SER A 419 -15.46 2.94 -24.28
CA SER A 419 -14.83 2.57 -25.55
C SER A 419 -13.33 2.23 -25.40
N ALA A 420 -12.60 2.93 -24.51
CA ALA A 420 -11.21 2.63 -24.20
C ALA A 420 -11.07 1.30 -23.43
N GLN A 421 -11.92 1.07 -22.42
CA GLN A 421 -12.00 -0.20 -21.68
C GLN A 421 -12.32 -1.38 -22.60
N ARG A 422 -13.31 -1.22 -23.49
CA ARG A 422 -13.67 -2.22 -24.51
C ARG A 422 -12.48 -2.62 -25.36
N ARG A 423 -11.74 -1.62 -25.85
CA ARG A 423 -10.54 -1.79 -26.68
C ARG A 423 -9.38 -2.48 -25.93
N LEU A 424 -9.25 -2.25 -24.63
CA LEU A 424 -8.28 -2.94 -23.78
C LEU A 424 -8.67 -4.42 -23.62
N GLN A 425 -9.93 -4.69 -23.28
CA GLN A 425 -10.45 -6.05 -23.12
C GLN A 425 -10.32 -6.88 -24.41
N GLU A 426 -10.58 -6.29 -25.58
CA GLU A 426 -10.38 -6.96 -26.87
C GLU A 426 -8.92 -7.38 -27.13
N LEU A 427 -7.94 -6.57 -26.71
CA LEU A 427 -6.53 -6.92 -26.85
C LEU A 427 -6.12 -8.03 -25.88
N ILE A 428 -6.60 -7.98 -24.64
CA ILE A 428 -6.38 -9.03 -23.64
C ILE A 428 -6.96 -10.36 -24.16
N ASP A 429 -8.17 -10.33 -24.71
CA ASP A 429 -8.80 -11.52 -25.28
C ASP A 429 -8.02 -12.07 -26.49
N LYS A 430 -7.47 -11.21 -27.36
CA LYS A 430 -6.60 -11.65 -28.47
C LYS A 430 -5.34 -12.34 -27.96
N ARG A 431 -4.70 -11.82 -26.90
CA ARG A 431 -3.53 -12.46 -26.27
C ARG A 431 -3.91 -13.79 -25.64
N ARG A 432 -5.00 -13.84 -24.89
CA ARG A 432 -5.50 -15.08 -24.29
C ARG A 432 -5.77 -16.17 -25.32
N ARG A 433 -6.27 -15.82 -26.52
CA ARG A 433 -6.42 -16.77 -27.63
C ARG A 433 -5.07 -17.34 -28.08
N LEU A 434 -4.02 -16.51 -28.21
CA LEU A 434 -2.68 -16.99 -28.55
C LEU A 434 -2.09 -17.92 -27.46
N VAL A 435 -2.34 -17.61 -26.18
CA VAL A 435 -1.98 -18.47 -25.04
C VAL A 435 -2.71 -19.81 -25.15
N ARG A 436 -4.03 -19.78 -25.37
CA ARG A 436 -4.85 -20.98 -25.58
C ARG A 436 -4.34 -21.82 -26.75
N ASP A 437 -4.12 -21.21 -27.91
CA ASP A 437 -3.65 -21.92 -29.11
C ASP A 437 -2.30 -22.58 -28.88
N THR A 438 -1.43 -21.95 -28.07
CA THR A 438 -0.17 -22.54 -27.65
C THR A 438 -0.37 -23.68 -26.67
N ALA A 439 -1.29 -23.54 -25.70
CA ALA A 439 -1.65 -24.63 -24.78
C ALA A 439 -2.22 -25.85 -25.54
N VAL A 440 -3.00 -25.65 -26.60
CA VAL A 440 -3.49 -26.73 -27.48
C VAL A 440 -2.33 -27.44 -28.18
N ARG A 441 -1.36 -26.69 -28.72
CA ARG A 441 -0.14 -27.27 -29.32
C ARG A 441 0.67 -28.06 -28.30
N MET A 442 0.79 -27.57 -27.07
CA MET A 442 1.47 -28.23 -25.96
C MET A 442 0.74 -29.50 -25.49
N GLU A 443 -0.60 -29.48 -25.41
CA GLU A 443 -1.42 -30.67 -25.14
C GLU A 443 -1.17 -31.76 -26.18
N GLN A 444 -1.13 -31.39 -27.47
CA GLN A 444 -0.87 -32.32 -28.58
C GLN A 444 0.55 -32.88 -28.53
N ALA A 445 1.55 -32.06 -28.21
CA ALA A 445 2.94 -32.50 -28.03
C ALA A 445 3.08 -33.48 -26.86
N ALA A 446 2.26 -33.32 -25.81
CA ALA A 446 2.21 -34.18 -24.65
C ALA A 446 1.31 -35.42 -24.82
N ALA A 447 0.87 -35.77 -26.04
CA ALA A 447 -0.08 -36.87 -26.26
C ALA A 447 0.38 -38.23 -25.69
N GLY A 448 1.68 -38.45 -25.57
CA GLY A 448 2.27 -39.66 -24.98
C GLY A 448 2.31 -39.70 -23.45
N ASP A 449 2.02 -38.59 -22.75
CA ASP A 449 1.99 -38.49 -21.29
C ASP A 449 0.63 -37.92 -20.81
N PRO A 450 -0.29 -38.78 -20.34
CA PRO A 450 -1.61 -38.35 -19.88
C PRO A 450 -1.58 -37.32 -18.74
N ARG A 451 -0.57 -37.36 -17.86
CA ARG A 451 -0.49 -36.42 -16.72
C ARG A 451 -0.10 -35.03 -17.19
N THR A 452 0.89 -34.95 -18.07
CA THR A 452 1.31 -33.68 -18.67
C THR A 452 0.24 -33.11 -19.61
N ARG A 453 -0.44 -33.98 -20.34
CA ARG A 453 -1.59 -33.60 -21.17
C ARG A 453 -2.72 -32.95 -20.35
N ALA A 454 -3.04 -33.52 -19.19
CA ALA A 454 -4.11 -33.00 -18.32
C ALA A 454 -3.83 -31.56 -17.86
N ILE A 455 -2.56 -31.22 -17.57
CA ILE A 455 -2.16 -29.86 -17.18
C ILE A 455 -2.54 -28.84 -18.27
N PHE A 456 -2.24 -29.14 -19.53
CA PHE A 456 -2.57 -28.23 -20.63
C PHE A 456 -4.07 -28.21 -20.94
N ALA A 457 -4.77 -29.35 -20.80
CA ALA A 457 -6.23 -29.40 -20.91
C ALA A 457 -6.93 -28.50 -19.88
N GLU A 458 -6.47 -28.50 -18.61
CA GLU A 458 -6.95 -27.58 -17.57
C GLU A 458 -6.74 -26.12 -17.97
N ARG A 459 -5.55 -25.78 -18.50
CA ARG A 459 -5.24 -24.41 -18.94
C ARG A 459 -6.09 -23.97 -20.13
N ILE A 460 -6.40 -24.87 -21.06
CA ILE A 460 -7.32 -24.61 -22.18
C ILE A 460 -8.73 -24.29 -21.65
N MET A 461 -9.24 -25.12 -20.71
CA MET A 461 -10.55 -24.89 -20.09
C MET A 461 -10.60 -23.57 -19.31
N ALA A 462 -9.53 -23.21 -18.59
CA ALA A 462 -9.43 -21.94 -17.89
C ALA A 462 -9.44 -20.75 -18.86
N CYS A 463 -8.72 -20.83 -19.98
CA CYS A 463 -8.77 -19.81 -21.02
C CYS A 463 -10.17 -19.66 -21.66
N ASP A 464 -10.92 -20.76 -21.85
CA ASP A 464 -12.33 -20.71 -22.26
C ASP A 464 -13.22 -20.05 -21.21
N ALA A 465 -13.01 -20.44 -19.95
CA ALA A 465 -13.41 -19.76 -18.72
C ALA A 465 -13.43 -18.23 -18.85
N GLU A 466 -12.22 -17.71 -18.90
CA GLU A 466 -11.91 -16.29 -18.93
C GLU A 466 -12.45 -15.62 -20.20
N THR A 467 -12.44 -16.30 -21.35
CA THR A 467 -12.99 -15.77 -22.60
C THR A 467 -14.51 -15.57 -22.53
N ARG A 468 -15.25 -16.52 -21.94
CA ARG A 468 -16.70 -16.35 -21.73
C ARG A 468 -17.00 -15.18 -20.80
N ASN A 469 -16.23 -15.04 -19.72
CA ASN A 469 -16.36 -13.92 -18.79
C ASN A 469 -16.07 -12.57 -19.46
N ALA A 470 -15.00 -12.49 -20.26
CA ALA A 470 -14.66 -11.30 -21.01
C ALA A 470 -15.75 -10.90 -22.02
N GLN A 471 -16.35 -11.86 -22.74
CA GLN A 471 -17.48 -11.61 -23.63
C GLN A 471 -18.69 -11.07 -22.88
N TRP A 472 -18.98 -11.59 -21.68
CA TRP A 472 -20.07 -11.07 -20.85
C TRP A 472 -19.82 -9.61 -20.44
N ARG A 473 -18.60 -9.27 -20.01
CA ARG A 473 -18.21 -7.87 -19.70
C ARG A 473 -18.32 -6.96 -20.92
N LEU A 474 -17.84 -7.41 -22.08
CA LEU A 474 -17.92 -6.64 -23.33
C LEU A 474 -19.37 -6.32 -23.71
N ARG A 475 -20.30 -7.28 -23.55
CA ARG A 475 -21.73 -7.02 -23.78
C ARG A 475 -22.28 -5.95 -22.82
N GLY A 476 -21.92 -6.03 -21.54
CA GLY A 476 -22.32 -5.00 -20.56
C GLY A 476 -21.79 -3.60 -20.91
N ILE A 477 -20.56 -3.51 -21.40
CA ILE A 477 -19.97 -2.26 -21.89
C ILE A 477 -20.74 -1.75 -23.12
N ASP A 478 -20.99 -2.61 -24.10
CA ASP A 478 -21.71 -2.27 -25.34
C ASP A 478 -23.15 -1.80 -25.05
N GLU A 479 -23.87 -2.49 -24.15
CA GLU A 479 -25.21 -2.11 -23.68
C GLU A 479 -25.19 -0.75 -23.00
N ARG A 480 -24.19 -0.47 -22.15
CA ARG A 480 -24.07 0.81 -21.46
C ARG A 480 -23.77 1.96 -22.42
N ILE A 481 -22.89 1.74 -23.41
CA ILE A 481 -22.62 2.73 -24.46
C ILE A 481 -23.91 3.02 -25.24
N ALA A 482 -24.67 1.99 -25.62
CA ALA A 482 -25.93 2.16 -26.34
C ALA A 482 -26.96 2.97 -25.55
N GLN A 483 -27.09 2.73 -24.25
CA GLN A 483 -27.97 3.51 -23.36
C GLN A 483 -27.58 4.98 -23.30
N LEU A 484 -26.29 5.28 -23.14
CA LEU A 484 -25.79 6.66 -23.05
C LEU A 484 -25.99 7.43 -24.37
N ASN A 485 -25.79 6.76 -25.50
CA ASN A 485 -26.05 7.37 -26.82
C ASN A 485 -27.54 7.54 -27.11
N ALA A 486 -28.41 6.69 -26.55
CA ALA A 486 -29.86 6.83 -26.72
C ALA A 486 -30.47 7.94 -25.86
N GLY A 487 -29.85 8.27 -24.71
CA GLY A 487 -30.26 9.37 -23.84
C GLY A 487 -30.08 10.75 -24.49
N ASP A 488 -29.01 10.97 -25.26
CA ASP A 488 -28.78 12.21 -26.03
C ASP A 488 -29.87 12.43 -27.11
N SER A 489 -30.42 11.35 -27.69
CA SER A 489 -31.45 11.43 -28.74
C SER A 489 -32.86 11.74 -28.22
N ALA A 490 -33.12 11.58 -26.92
CA ALA A 490 -34.43 11.87 -26.33
C ALA A 490 -34.59 13.35 -25.95
N ASP A 491 -33.49 14.03 -25.60
CA ASP A 491 -33.51 15.47 -25.31
C ASP A 491 -33.58 16.32 -26.58
N ASP A 492 -33.01 15.87 -27.71
CA ASP A 492 -33.07 16.58 -29.00
C ASP A 492 -34.46 16.51 -29.68
N GLN A 493 -35.32 15.54 -29.33
CA GLN A 493 -36.71 15.48 -29.80
C GLN A 493 -37.69 16.30 -28.94
N SER A 494 -37.23 16.85 -27.82
CA SER A 494 -38.08 17.63 -26.90
C SER A 494 -38.15 19.12 -27.25
N THR A 495 -37.41 19.59 -28.27
CA THR A 495 -37.43 20.98 -28.76
C THR A 495 -38.25 21.21 -30.04
N GLU A 496 -38.97 20.20 -30.54
CA GLU A 496 -39.90 20.34 -31.66
C GLU A 496 -41.36 20.09 -31.24
N MET A 497 -41.80 20.75 -30.17
CA MET A 497 -43.23 20.92 -29.92
C MET A 497 -43.51 22.27 -29.27
N ASP A 498 -44.37 23.03 -29.94
CA ASP A 498 -44.97 24.31 -29.55
C ASP A 498 -44.12 25.58 -29.61
N ALA A 499 -44.04 26.15 -30.81
CA ALA A 499 -44.14 27.60 -30.97
C ALA A 499 -45.56 27.97 -31.42
N PRO A 500 -46.43 28.52 -30.54
CA PRO A 500 -47.70 29.08 -30.96
C PRO A 500 -47.43 30.40 -31.69
N ASN A 501 -47.91 30.48 -32.92
CA ASN A 501 -47.84 31.65 -33.79
C ASN A 501 -48.60 32.83 -33.13
N PRO A 502 -47.97 33.97 -32.77
CA PRO A 502 -48.69 35.14 -32.29
C PRO A 502 -48.79 36.15 -33.43
N SER A 503 -49.96 36.21 -34.08
CA SER A 503 -50.29 37.36 -34.91
C SER A 503 -51.77 37.69 -34.77
N GLY A 504 -52.06 38.48 -33.75
CA GLY A 504 -53.12 39.47 -33.83
C GLY A 504 -52.47 40.83 -34.10
N ASP A 505 -52.89 41.52 -35.16
CA ASP A 505 -53.57 42.80 -34.95
C ASP A 505 -54.37 43.26 -36.19
N SER A 506 -55.68 43.35 -35.96
CA SER A 506 -56.62 44.40 -36.32
C SER A 506 -56.42 45.31 -37.56
N ALA A 507 -57.52 45.33 -38.34
CA ALA A 507 -58.19 46.49 -38.95
C ALA A 507 -57.80 46.96 -40.37
N LYS A 508 -58.76 46.84 -41.31
CA LYS A 508 -59.49 47.97 -41.93
C LYS A 508 -60.59 47.54 -42.92
N ASP A 509 -61.78 48.08 -42.69
CA ASP A 509 -62.77 48.61 -43.66
C ASP A 509 -62.81 48.06 -45.10
N ARG A 510 -63.84 47.27 -45.43
CA ARG A 510 -65.01 47.67 -46.23
C ARG A 510 -65.99 46.53 -46.43
#